data_AF-A0A0N1C9R0-F1
#
_entry.id   AF-A0A0N1C9R0-F1
#
_cell.length_a   1.000
_cell.length_b   1.000
_cell.length_c   1.000
_cell.angle_alpha   90.00
_cell.angle_beta   90.00
_cell.angle_gamma   90.00
#
_symmetry.space_group_name_H-M   'P 1'
#
loop_
_entity.id
_entity.type
_entity.pdbx_description
1 polymer ?
#
loop_
_entity_poly.entity_id
_entity_poly.type
_entity_poly.pdbx_seq_one_letter_code
_entity_poly.pdbx_strand_id
1 'polypeptide(L)'
;MPLRRGDIVGHDSERLSFRFTMLDRADDIVHCQISDAALDALAGMRGTEGSVRSAQFLTLRDTIEALANAVYIRSPAVKGRPVRIFLKDVGDDLIG
;
A
#
# COMPACT_ATOMS: atom_id res chain seq x y z
N MET A 1 1.94 -4.78 -15.68
CA MET A 1 3.41 -4.63 -15.59
C MET A 1 3.72 -4.23 -14.15
N PRO A 2 4.81 -4.72 -13.52
CA PRO A 2 5.02 -4.46 -12.10
C PRO A 2 5.48 -3.02 -11.84
N LEU A 3 4.82 -2.36 -10.88
CA LEU A 3 5.33 -1.13 -10.27
C LEU A 3 6.66 -1.41 -9.56
N ARG A 4 7.60 -0.47 -9.66
CA ARG A 4 8.90 -0.51 -8.99
C ARG A 4 8.84 0.22 -7.66
N ARG A 5 9.69 -0.23 -6.73
CA ARG A 5 9.85 0.35 -5.40
C ARG A 5 10.19 1.84 -5.48
N GLY A 6 9.43 2.67 -4.77
CA GLY A 6 9.69 4.11 -4.63
C GLY A 6 10.05 4.50 -3.19
N ASP A 7 9.51 5.62 -2.73
CA ASP A 7 9.81 6.21 -1.42
C ASP A 7 8.68 6.03 -0.41
N ILE A 8 9.05 6.05 0.87
CA ILE A 8 8.08 6.05 1.96
C ILE A 8 7.75 7.51 2.29
N VAL A 9 6.47 7.87 2.22
CA VAL A 9 6.02 9.22 2.57
C VAL A 9 5.70 9.30 4.07
N GLY A 10 5.04 8.26 4.59
CA GLY A 10 4.73 8.11 6.02
C GLY A 10 3.25 7.91 6.30
N HIS A 11 2.93 7.76 7.59
CA HIS A 11 1.56 7.56 8.06
C HIS A 11 0.78 8.87 8.10
N ASP A 12 -0.47 8.82 7.64
CA ASP A 12 -1.42 9.92 7.67
C ASP A 12 -2.58 9.54 8.60
N SER A 13 -2.52 10.03 9.83
CA SER A 13 -3.52 9.73 10.87
C SER A 13 -4.90 10.30 10.57
N GLU A 14 -4.99 11.40 9.82
CA GLU A 14 -6.27 11.99 9.43
C GLU A 14 -7.02 11.08 8.44
N ARG A 15 -6.30 10.45 7.51
CA ARG A 15 -6.86 9.54 6.52
C ARG A 15 -6.79 8.07 6.93
N LEU A 16 -6.24 7.77 8.10
CA LEU A 16 -6.01 6.42 8.60
C LEU A 16 -5.33 5.54 7.53
N SER A 17 -4.27 6.07 6.93
CA SER A 17 -3.60 5.43 5.81
C SER A 17 -2.09 5.68 5.83
N PHE A 18 -1.33 4.68 5.43
CA PHE A 18 0.09 4.79 5.22
C PHE A 18 0.37 5.12 3.75
N ARG A 19 1.09 6.22 3.52
CA ARG A 19 1.38 6.76 2.18
C ARG A 19 2.80 6.40 1.77
N PHE A 20 2.93 6.00 0.52
CA PHE A 20 4.21 5.67 -0.12
C PHE A 20 4.11 5.96 -1.62
N THR A 21 5.22 5.91 -2.31
CA THR A 21 5.28 6.04 -3.76
C THR A 21 5.89 4.80 -4.38
N MET A 22 5.50 4.56 -5.62
CA MET A 22 6.08 3.57 -6.50
C MET A 22 6.36 4.21 -7.86
N LEU A 23 7.18 3.58 -8.67
CA LEU A 23 7.54 4.07 -10.00
C LEU A 23 6.99 3.11 -11.06
N ASP A 24 6.31 3.64 -12.07
CA ASP A 24 5.94 2.82 -13.24
C ASP A 24 7.16 2.59 -14.16
N ARG A 25 6.99 1.86 -15.27
CA ARG A 25 8.01 1.72 -16.31
C ARG A 25 8.48 3.05 -16.89
N ALA A 26 7.58 4.01 -17.00
CA ALA A 26 7.89 5.36 -17.48
C ALA A 26 8.64 6.23 -16.45
N ASP A 27 8.97 5.67 -15.28
CA ASP A 27 9.55 6.41 -14.15
C ASP A 27 8.59 7.48 -13.57
N ASP A 28 7.31 7.41 -13.94
CA ASP A 28 6.26 8.23 -13.36
C ASP A 28 6.01 7.83 -11.89
N ILE A 29 5.95 8.84 -11.02
CA ILE A 29 5.63 8.66 -9.60
C ILE A 29 4.15 8.30 -9.46
N VAL A 30 3.91 7.07 -9.00
CA VAL A 30 2.60 6.56 -8.63
C VAL A 30 2.45 6.70 -7.12
N HIS A 31 1.53 7.55 -6.69
CA HIS A 31 1.18 7.67 -5.28
C HIS A 31 0.36 6.46 -4.84
N CYS A 32 0.81 5.77 -3.80
CA CYS A 32 0.14 4.60 -3.23
C CYS A 32 -0.20 4.84 -1.76
N GLN A 33 -1.33 4.29 -1.34
CA GLN A 33 -1.82 4.41 0.03
C GLN A 33 -2.42 3.08 0.46
N ILE A 34 -2.07 2.63 1.65
CA ILE A 34 -2.71 1.47 2.29
C ILE A 34 -3.47 1.94 3.53
N SER A 35 -4.72 1.55 3.67
CA SER A 35 -5.49 1.86 4.88
C SER A 35 -4.91 1.14 6.09
N ASP A 36 -5.00 1.75 7.28
CA ASP A 36 -4.54 1.16 8.53
C ASP A 36 -5.14 -0.23 8.76
N ALA A 37 -6.42 -0.42 8.47
CA ALA A 37 -7.09 -1.71 8.60
C ALA A 37 -6.46 -2.80 7.70
N ALA A 38 -6.01 -2.44 6.50
CA ALA A 38 -5.36 -3.37 5.58
C ALA A 38 -3.94 -3.71 6.06
N LEU A 39 -3.19 -2.70 6.53
CA LEU A 39 -1.85 -2.90 7.09
C LEU A 39 -1.89 -3.77 8.35
N ASP A 40 -2.87 -3.53 9.22
CA ASP A 40 -3.14 -4.28 10.44
C ASP A 40 -3.49 -5.76 10.16
N ALA A 41 -4.33 -5.98 9.14
CA ALA A 41 -4.65 -7.33 8.68
C ALA A 41 -3.42 -8.07 8.12
N LEU A 42 -2.57 -7.37 7.35
CA LEU A 42 -1.31 -7.94 6.85
C LEU A 42 -0.31 -8.21 7.98
N ALA A 43 -0.26 -7.35 9.00
CA ALA A 43 0.61 -7.52 10.16
C ALA A 43 0.13 -8.63 11.10
N GLY A 44 -1.11 -9.09 10.98
CA GLY A 44 -1.71 -10.05 11.90
C GLY A 44 -1.85 -9.52 13.33
N MET A 45 -1.70 -8.21 13.54
CA MET A 45 -1.73 -7.55 14.84
C MET A 45 -2.71 -6.39 14.82
N ARG A 46 -3.79 -6.50 15.60
CA ARG A 46 -4.76 -5.44 15.82
C ARG A 46 -4.25 -4.38 16.78
N GLY A 47 -4.07 -3.14 16.32
CA GLY A 47 -3.92 -1.97 17.19
C GLY A 47 -2.48 -1.57 17.54
N THR A 48 -1.53 -1.74 16.62
CA THR A 48 -0.14 -1.30 16.82
C THR A 48 -0.04 0.23 16.90
N GLU A 49 0.75 0.77 17.83
CA GLU A 49 1.01 2.22 17.95
C GLU A 49 1.62 2.80 16.66
N GLY A 50 1.33 4.08 16.38
CA GLY A 50 1.75 4.78 15.14
C GLY A 50 3.24 4.69 14.82
N SER A 51 4.12 4.63 15.84
CA SER A 51 5.57 4.50 15.65
C SER A 51 5.99 3.11 15.13
N VAL A 52 5.22 2.07 15.45
CA VAL A 52 5.48 0.68 15.01
C VAL A 52 4.98 0.47 13.57
N ARG A 53 4.05 1.29 13.07
CA ARG A 53 3.48 1.18 11.71
C ARG A 53 4.52 1.31 10.61
N SER A 54 5.51 2.19 10.78
CA SER A 54 6.61 2.33 9.80
C SER A 54 7.45 1.06 9.71
N ALA A 55 7.75 0.43 10.85
CA ALA A 55 8.46 -0.83 10.91
C ALA A 55 7.61 -1.99 10.34
N GLN A 56 6.31 -2.03 10.62
CA GLN A 56 5.38 -2.99 10.02
C GLN A 56 5.32 -2.85 8.51
N PHE A 57 5.18 -1.62 8.01
CA PHE A 57 5.20 -1.34 6.58
C PHE A 57 6.49 -1.82 5.94
N LEU A 58 7.66 -1.57 6.55
CA LEU A 58 8.95 -2.03 6.03
C LEU A 58 9.03 -3.56 5.95
N THR A 59 8.56 -4.26 6.98
CA THR A 59 8.51 -5.73 7.00
C THR A 59 7.54 -6.30 5.95
N LEU A 60 6.40 -5.65 5.77
CA LEU A 60 5.34 -6.07 4.85
C LEU A 60 5.46 -5.43 3.46
N ARG A 61 6.55 -4.68 3.21
CA ARG A 61 6.67 -3.78 2.06
C ARG A 61 6.47 -4.52 0.75
N ASP A 62 7.06 -5.70 0.63
CA ASP A 62 6.98 -6.52 -0.57
C ASP A 62 5.53 -6.92 -0.90
N THR A 63 4.79 -7.40 0.11
CA THR A 63 3.36 -7.75 -0.02
C THR A 63 2.50 -6.52 -0.33
N ILE A 64 2.76 -5.38 0.32
CA ILE A 64 2.03 -4.14 0.08
C ILE A 64 2.29 -3.61 -1.35
N GLU A 65 3.54 -3.70 -1.82
CA GLU A 65 3.94 -3.34 -3.18
C GLU A 65 3.28 -4.27 -4.21
N ALA A 66 3.17 -5.57 -3.91
CA ALA A 66 2.46 -6.54 -4.75
C ALA A 66 0.96 -6.24 -4.83
N LEU A 67 0.31 -5.93 -3.70
CA LEU A 67 -1.08 -5.49 -3.67
C LEU A 67 -1.28 -4.17 -4.44
N ALA A 68 -0.40 -3.19 -4.24
CA ALA A 68 -0.44 -1.93 -5.00
C ALA A 68 -0.40 -2.18 -6.50
N ASN A 69 0.48 -3.09 -6.93
CA ASN A 69 0.61 -3.49 -8.32
C ASN A 69 -0.66 -4.20 -8.83
N ALA A 70 -1.25 -5.12 -8.05
CA ALA A 70 -2.50 -5.79 -8.41
C ALA A 70 -3.65 -4.78 -8.57
N VAL A 71 -3.78 -3.83 -7.64
CA VAL A 71 -4.78 -2.74 -7.71
C VAL A 71 -4.51 -1.85 -8.92
N TYR A 72 -3.25 -1.49 -9.20
CA TYR A 72 -2.86 -0.68 -10.34
C TYR A 72 -3.14 -1.39 -11.69
N ILE A 73 -2.96 -2.70 -11.78
CA ILE A 73 -3.29 -3.48 -12.98
C ILE A 73 -4.81 -3.56 -13.17
N ARG A 74 -5.57 -3.81 -12.08
CA ARG A 74 -7.04 -3.88 -12.12
C ARG A 74 -7.68 -2.53 -12.44
N SER A 75 -7.10 -1.44 -11.96
CA SER A 75 -7.57 -0.08 -12.17
C SER A 75 -6.34 0.84 -12.31
N PRO A 76 -5.84 1.08 -13.55
CA PRO A 76 -4.71 1.95 -13.75
C PRO A 76 -5.00 3.31 -13.13
N ALA A 77 -4.08 3.77 -12.29
CA ALA A 77 -4.23 5.05 -11.62
C ALA A 77 -4.42 6.14 -12.69
N VAL A 78 -5.63 6.70 -12.77
CA VAL A 78 -5.89 7.89 -13.58
C VAL A 78 -4.95 8.97 -13.09
N LYS A 79 -4.21 9.64 -13.99
CA LYS A 79 -3.24 10.69 -13.63
C LYS A 79 -3.84 11.62 -12.56
N GLY A 80 -3.19 11.69 -11.39
CA GLY A 80 -3.60 12.50 -10.25
C GLY A 80 -4.43 11.77 -9.17
N ARG A 81 -4.79 10.49 -9.35
CA ARG A 81 -5.42 9.68 -8.29
C ARG A 81 -4.43 8.67 -7.69
N PRO A 82 -4.32 8.61 -6.36
CA PRO A 82 -3.47 7.62 -5.71
C PRO A 82 -4.09 6.23 -5.78
N VAL A 83 -3.26 5.19 -5.92
CA VAL A 83 -3.61 3.79 -5.72
C VAL A 83 -3.98 3.60 -4.25
N ARG A 84 -5.16 3.04 -3.96
CA ARG A 84 -5.63 2.83 -2.59
C ARG A 84 -5.88 1.36 -2.35
N ILE A 85 -5.15 0.80 -1.40
CA ILE A 85 -5.25 -0.58 -0.95
C ILE A 85 -6.14 -0.58 0.29
N PHE A 86 -7.27 -1.30 0.21
CA PHE A 86 -8.21 -1.47 1.31
C PHE A 86 -8.17 -2.89 1.85
N LEU A 87 -8.81 -3.12 3.00
CA LEU A 87 -8.86 -4.44 3.63
C LEU A 87 -9.43 -5.52 2.70
N LYS A 88 -10.39 -5.15 1.84
CA LYS A 88 -10.96 -6.06 0.83
C LYS A 88 -9.91 -6.59 -0.16
N ASP A 89 -8.87 -5.81 -0.43
CA ASP A 89 -7.80 -6.16 -1.37
C ASP A 89 -6.79 -7.13 -0.72
N VAL A 90 -6.68 -7.13 0.61
CA VAL A 90 -5.83 -8.05 1.38
C VAL A 90 -6.47 -9.44 1.52
N GLY A 91 -7.79 -9.51 1.68
CA GLY A 91 -8.51 -10.78 1.84
C GLY A 91 -8.68 -11.59 0.55
N ASP A 92 -8.57 -10.95 -0.62
CA ASP A 92 -8.71 -11.59 -1.94
C ASP A 92 -7.51 -12.51 -2.27
N ASP A 93 -6.34 -12.25 -1.68
CA ASP A 93 -5.09 -13.00 -1.88
C ASP A 93 -5.04 -14.33 -1.10
N LEU A 94 -5.91 -14.51 -0.08
CA LEU A 94 -5.98 -15.74 0.74
C LEU A 94 -6.79 -16.87 0.10
N ILE A 95 -7.38 -16.66 -1.09
CA ILE A 95 -8.28 -17.59 -1.78
C ILE A 95 -7.76 -17.93 -3.21
N GLY A 96 -6.47 -17.67 -3.48
CA GLY A 96 -5.80 -18.00 -4.75
C GLY A 96 -4.95 -19.26 -4.67
#